data_AF-A0A1Q7M305-F1
#
_entry.id   AF-A0A1Q7M305-F1
#
_cell.length_a   1.000
_cell.length_b   1.000
_cell.length_c   1.000
_cell.angle_alpha   90.00
_cell.angle_beta   90.00
_cell.angle_gamma   90.00
#
_symmetry.space_group_name_H-M   'P 1'
#
loop_
_entity.id
_entity.type
_entity.pdbx_description
1 polymer ?
#
loop_
_entity_poly.entity_id
_entity_poly.type
_entity_poly.pdbx_seq_one_letter_code
_entity_poly.pdbx_strand_id
1 'polypeptide(L)'
;MRASIDGARSRHDFRCHLSLGSGSREVLIEASAGEALSLALQAGARIVADPVLLEEAGVTADDLRGASARNLHGEADPAPVLGI
;
A
#
# COMPACT_ATOMS: atom_id res chain seq x y z
N MET A 1 -8.04 -9.94 -0.62
CA MET A 1 -6.62 -9.67 -0.31
C MET A 1 -6.50 -8.22 0.14
N ARG A 2 -5.57 -7.95 1.05
CA ARG A 2 -5.23 -6.60 1.52
C ARG A 2 -3.73 -6.53 1.82
N ALA A 3 -3.08 -5.41 1.53
CA ALA A 3 -1.76 -5.11 2.06
C ALA A 3 -1.90 -4.17 3.26
N SER A 4 -1.16 -4.43 4.33
CA SER A 4 -1.03 -3.58 5.49
C SER A 4 0.41 -3.13 5.69
N ILE A 5 0.59 -1.87 6.07
CA ILE A 5 1.86 -1.31 6.56
C ILE A 5 1.67 -1.11 8.06
N ASP A 6 2.22 -2.03 8.85
CA ASP A 6 1.89 -2.18 10.27
C ASP A 6 2.94 -1.52 11.20
N GLY A 7 4.07 -1.10 10.64
CA GLY A 7 5.12 -0.45 11.42
C GLY A 7 6.36 -0.15 10.57
N ALA A 8 7.33 0.51 11.19
CA ALA A 8 8.66 0.72 10.63
C ALA A 8 9.71 0.14 11.58
N ARG A 9 10.60 -0.71 11.06
CA ARG A 9 11.81 -1.18 11.78
C ARG A 9 12.92 -0.12 11.73
N SER A 10 12.93 0.70 10.69
CA SER A 10 13.80 1.86 10.53
C SER A 10 13.15 2.89 9.59
N ARG A 11 13.77 4.05 9.39
CA ARG A 11 13.27 5.12 8.50
C ARG A 11 12.92 4.65 7.08
N HIS A 12 13.56 3.59 6.59
CA HIS A 12 13.36 3.06 5.24
C HIS A 12 13.03 1.56 5.22
N ASP A 13 12.74 0.98 6.39
CA ASP A 13 12.39 -0.44 6.52
C ASP A 13 11.02 -0.55 7.16
N PHE A 14 10.01 -0.82 6.33
CA PHE A 14 8.63 -0.94 6.76
C PHE A 14 8.27 -2.42 6.94
N ARG A 15 7.62 -2.71 8.07
CA ARG A 15 7.00 -4.02 8.31
C ARG A 15 5.64 -4.03 7.63
N CYS A 16 5.49 -4.89 6.64
CA CYS A 16 4.24 -5.03 5.91
C CYS A 16 3.73 -6.47 5.97
N HIS A 17 2.41 -6.62 5.89
CA HIS A 17 1.78 -7.92 5.72
C HIS A 17 0.80 -7.94 4.56
N LEU A 18 0.66 -9.10 3.93
CA LEU A 18 -0.41 -9.43 3.02
C LEU A 18 -1.42 -10.29 3.74
N SER A 19 -2.66 -9.83 3.81
CA SER A 19 -3.79 -10.60 4.29
C SER A 19 -4.52 -11.28 3.12
N LEU A 20 -4.57 -12.61 3.12
CA LEU A 20 -5.23 -13.44 2.12
C LEU A 20 -6.45 -14.13 2.76
N GLY A 21 -7.61 -14.03 2.11
CA GLY A 21 -8.87 -14.56 2.65
C GLY A 21 -9.70 -13.52 3.40
N SER A 22 -10.59 -13.96 4.28
CA SER A 22 -11.47 -13.12 5.08
C SER A 22 -11.86 -13.79 6.41
N GLY A 23 -12.07 -12.97 7.43
CA GLY A 23 -12.55 -13.42 8.75
C GLY A 23 -11.61 -14.44 9.41
N SER A 24 -12.17 -15.53 9.93
CA SER A 24 -11.41 -16.57 10.63
C SER A 24 -10.50 -17.43 9.76
N ARG A 25 -10.52 -17.23 8.43
CA ARG A 25 -9.63 -17.92 7.47
C ARG A 25 -8.60 -16.97 6.84
N GLU A 26 -8.41 -15.80 7.43
CA GLU A 26 -7.40 -14.85 6.97
C GLU A 26 -5.99 -15.38 7.30
N VAL A 27 -5.14 -15.46 6.28
CA VAL A 27 -3.71 -15.78 6.42
C VAL A 27 -2.95 -14.47 6.32
N LEU A 28 -2.11 -14.19 7.32
CA LEU A 28 -1.15 -13.08 7.27
C LEU A 28 0.21 -13.60 6.82
N ILE A 29 0.78 -12.94 5.83
CA ILE A 29 2.12 -13.22 5.30
C ILE A 29 2.96 -11.95 5.47
N GLU A 30 4.08 -12.03 6.20
CA GLU A 30 5.05 -10.95 6.25
C GLU A 30 5.73 -10.81 4.88
N ALA A 31 5.80 -9.59 4.37
CA ALA A 31 6.39 -9.29 3.07
C ALA A 31 7.13 -7.96 3.13
N SER A 32 8.10 -7.75 2.23
CA SER A 32 8.71 -6.43 2.09
C SER A 32 7.67 -5.41 1.59
N ALA A 33 7.89 -4.13 1.86
CA ALA A 33 7.00 -3.07 1.40
C ALA A 33 6.81 -3.09 -0.13
N GLY A 34 7.89 -3.30 -0.88
CA GLY A 34 7.83 -3.37 -2.34
C GLY A 34 6.97 -4.52 -2.84
N GLU A 35 7.13 -5.71 -2.27
CA GLU A 35 6.34 -6.89 -2.65
C GLU A 35 4.86 -6.75 -2.28
N ALA A 36 4.58 -6.34 -1.04
CA ALA A 36 3.22 -6.18 -0.54
C ALA A 36 2.43 -5.15 -1.37
N LEU A 37 3.06 -4.00 -1.66
CA LEU A 37 2.43 -2.95 -2.46
C LEU A 37 2.28 -3.37 -3.93
N SER A 38 3.30 -3.97 -4.54
CA SER A 38 3.23 -4.43 -5.92
C SER A 38 2.10 -5.44 -6.13
N LEU A 39 1.99 -6.44 -5.24
CA LEU A 39 0.93 -7.44 -5.32
C LEU A 39 -0.45 -6.83 -5.05
N ALA A 40 -0.58 -5.93 -4.08
CA ALA A 40 -1.84 -5.25 -3.81
C ALA A 40 -2.31 -4.40 -4.99
N LEU A 41 -1.40 -3.66 -5.64
CA LEU A 41 -1.70 -2.85 -6.81
C LEU A 41 -2.14 -3.72 -8.00
N GLN A 42 -1.38 -4.78 -8.31
CA GLN A 42 -1.70 -5.71 -9.40
C GLN A 42 -3.08 -6.37 -9.21
N ALA A 43 -3.44 -6.69 -7.97
CA ALA A 43 -4.72 -7.31 -7.65
C ALA A 43 -5.87 -6.32 -7.45
N GLY A 44 -5.63 -5.01 -7.56
CA GLY A 44 -6.62 -3.98 -7.22
C GLY A 44 -7.10 -4.07 -5.76
N ALA A 45 -6.25 -4.57 -4.87
CA ALA A 45 -6.55 -4.80 -3.47
C ALA A 45 -6.42 -3.53 -2.63
N ARG A 46 -7.07 -3.52 -1.47
CA ARG A 46 -6.96 -2.41 -0.52
C ARG A 46 -5.56 -2.37 0.09
N ILE A 47 -4.98 -1.17 0.17
CA ILE A 47 -3.78 -0.88 0.93
C ILE A 47 -4.22 -0.10 2.18
N VAL A 48 -3.76 -0.54 3.35
CA VAL A 48 -3.98 0.15 4.63
C VAL A 48 -2.65 0.41 5.30
N ALA A 49 -2.56 1.48 6.08
CA ALA A 49 -1.38 1.82 6.86
C ALA A 49 -1.79 2.14 8.30
N ASP A 50 -0.89 1.86 9.24
CA ASP A 50 -1.05 2.29 10.62
C ASP A 50 -1.14 3.83 10.67
N PRO A 51 -2.14 4.40 11.36
CA PRO A 51 -2.31 5.84 11.46
C PRO A 51 -1.10 6.56 12.07
N VAL A 52 -0.37 5.94 13.00
CA VAL A 52 0.83 6.53 13.61
C VAL A 52 1.92 6.73 12.56
N LEU A 53 2.10 5.77 11.65
CA LEU A 53 3.07 5.92 10.56
C LEU A 53 2.70 7.04 9.58
N LEU A 54 1.40 7.24 9.34
CA LEU A 54 0.92 8.33 8.49
C LEU A 54 1.21 9.68 9.16
N GLU A 55 0.94 9.80 10.45
CA GLU A 55 1.26 11.00 11.23
C GLU A 55 2.76 11.29 11.27
N GLU A 56 3.61 10.27 11.48
CA GLU A 56 5.07 10.40 11.43
C GLU A 56 5.58 10.84 10.04
N ALA A 57 4.90 10.43 8.97
CA ALA A 57 5.17 10.88 7.61
C ALA A 57 4.62 12.29 7.32
N GLY A 58 3.95 12.92 8.28
CA GLY A 58 3.31 14.24 8.13
C GLY A 58 2.02 14.19 7.30
N VAL A 59 1.43 13.01 7.11
CA VAL A 59 0.16 12.82 6.40
C VAL A 59 -0.98 13.04 7.38
N THR A 60 -1.82 14.02 7.08
CA THR A 60 -3.00 14.35 7.86
C THR A 60 -4.24 13.68 7.29
N ALA A 61 -5.29 13.56 8.10
CA ALA A 61 -6.58 13.05 7.62
C ALA A 61 -7.18 13.92 6.52
N ASP A 62 -6.87 15.22 6.48
CA ASP A 62 -7.34 16.13 5.43
C ASP A 62 -6.60 15.88 4.10
N ASP A 63 -5.33 15.50 4.11
CA ASP A 63 -4.60 15.07 2.91
C ASP A 63 -5.25 13.83 2.25
N LEU A 64 -5.88 12.99 3.07
CA LEU A 64 -6.62 11.80 2.61
C LEU A 64 -8.06 12.11 2.20
N ARG A 65 -8.66 13.21 2.69
CA ARG A 65 -10.01 13.66 2.32
C ARG A 65 -10.01 14.37 0.96
N GLY A 66 -9.84 13.58 -0.09
CA GLY A 66 -9.90 14.06 -1.48
C GLY A 66 -9.14 13.16 -2.44
N ALA A 67 -8.10 12.49 -1.92
CA ALA A 67 -7.34 11.45 -2.60
C ALA A 67 -8.08 10.12 -2.62
N SER A 68 -9.27 10.09 -3.22
CA SER A 68 -9.84 8.80 -3.62
C SER A 68 -8.99 8.27 -4.76
N ALA A 69 -8.41 7.09 -4.64
CA ALA A 69 -7.65 6.45 -5.72
C ALA A 69 -8.47 6.33 -7.03
N ARG A 70 -9.80 6.41 -6.92
CA ARG A 70 -10.76 6.45 -8.05
C ARG A 70 -10.73 7.77 -8.82
N ASN A 71 -10.26 8.85 -8.20
CA ASN A 71 -10.12 10.19 -8.79
C ASN A 71 -8.70 10.44 -9.34
N LEU A 72 -7.73 9.55 -9.09
CA LEU A 72 -6.37 9.60 -9.67
C LEU A 72 -6.32 9.05 -11.11
N HIS A 73 -7.46 8.97 -11.78
CA HIS A 73 -7.52 8.57 -13.19
C HIS A 73 -7.10 9.74 -14.07
N GLY A 74 -5.79 9.90 -14.26
CA GLY A 74 -5.24 10.78 -15.28
C GLY A 74 -3.99 11.53 -14.86
N GLU A 75 -2.86 10.85 -14.77
CA GLU A 75 -1.67 11.33 -15.50
C GLU A 75 -0.70 10.16 -15.77
N ALA A 76 -0.63 9.80 -17.05
CA ALA A 76 0.30 8.88 -17.70
C ALA A 76 0.40 7.44 -17.15
N ASP A 77 -0.16 6.49 -17.92
CA ASP A 77 0.47 5.17 -18.06
C ASP A 77 1.97 5.40 -18.32
N PRO A 78 2.89 4.72 -17.61
CA PRO A 78 4.31 4.83 -17.93
C PRO A 78 4.49 4.42 -19.38
N ALA A 79 5.03 5.33 -20.21
CA ALA A 79 5.30 5.04 -21.60
C ALA A 79 6.13 3.74 -21.67
N PRO A 80 5.76 2.78 -22.54
CA PRO A 80 6.53 1.55 -22.67
C PRO A 80 7.96 1.91 -23.03
N VAL A 81 8.91 1.49 -22.19
CA VAL A 81 10.33 1.60 -22.50
C VAL A 81 10.60 0.67 -23.67
N LEU A 82 10.69 1.22 -24.88
CA LEU A 82 11.25 0.52 -26.02
C LEU A 82 12.73 0.27 -25.68
N GLY A 83 13.04 -1.00 -25.39
CA GLY A 83 14.39 -1.44 -25.14
C GLY A 83 15.30 -1.03 -26.30
N ILE A 84 16.42 -0.41 -25.96
CA ILE A 84 17.62 -0.33 -26.80
C ILE A 84 18.60 -1.40 -26.38
#